data_AF-A0A146MA52-F1
#
_entry.id   AF-A0A146MA52-F1
#
_cell.length_a   1.000
_cell.length_b   1.000
_cell.length_c   1.000
_cell.angle_alpha   90.00
_cell.angle_beta   90.00
_cell.angle_gamma   90.00
#
_symmetry.space_group_name_H-M   'P 1'
#
loop_
_entity.id
_entity.type
_entity.pdbx_description
1 polymer ?
#
loop_
_entity_poly.entity_id
_entity_poly.type
_entity_poly.pdbx_seq_one_letter_code
_entity_poly.pdbx_strand_id
1 'polypeptide(L)'
;LEPMYNTIFTKSKIVGEVTISRDNWKEHPYTFAYHDGSYGLMNEFGVAIGESTCASKLASQPIFDNGKALLEVSELTRIALEHSTTAREAVRLMGLLAQKYGYYGSEWYDGDMESTMQESGEALIVSDPLEVWIFHIVPDDTGASAVWIAQRLPDDHITTITNGFVIRKVPGKPTKDVIYSDNIFAVANRTGIWDPSTDTELDFAKHYG
;
A
#
# COMPACT_ATOMS: atom_id res chain seq x y z
N LEU A 1 -30.03 -1.96 -21.91
CA LEU A 1 -28.71 -1.87 -21.23
C LEU A 1 -28.66 -0.49 -20.61
N GLU A 2 -29.02 -0.40 -19.33
CA GLU A 2 -28.95 0.86 -18.58
C GLU A 2 -27.49 1.17 -18.22
N PRO A 3 -27.07 2.44 -18.22
CA PRO A 3 -25.73 2.81 -17.77
C PRO A 3 -25.63 2.70 -16.24
N MET A 4 -24.62 1.97 -15.76
CA MET A 4 -24.21 2.02 -14.35
C MET A 4 -23.58 3.38 -14.06
N TYR A 5 -24.14 4.12 -13.10
CA TYR A 5 -23.55 5.34 -12.57
C TYR A 5 -22.63 4.97 -11.39
N ASN A 6 -21.32 4.90 -11.62
CA ASN A 6 -20.32 5.04 -10.56
C ASN A 6 -20.20 6.54 -10.27
N THR A 7 -20.90 7.05 -9.27
CA THR A 7 -20.54 8.36 -8.69
C THR A 7 -19.69 8.11 -7.45
N ILE A 8 -19.17 9.16 -6.79
CA ILE A 8 -18.31 9.22 -5.59
C ILE A 8 -18.64 10.54 -4.84
N PHE A 9 -18.98 10.53 -3.55
CA PHE A 9 -19.30 11.68 -2.69
C PHE A 9 -18.39 11.64 -1.47
N THR A 10 -17.32 12.40 -1.48
CA THR A 10 -16.55 12.58 -0.27
C THR A 10 -17.39 13.34 0.77
N LYS A 11 -17.42 12.90 2.04
CA LYS A 11 -18.06 13.70 3.11
C LYS A 11 -17.05 14.76 3.54
N SER A 12 -17.34 16.00 3.20
CA SER A 12 -16.54 17.18 3.54
C SER A 12 -16.29 17.29 5.06
N LYS A 13 -15.02 17.56 5.43
CA LYS A 13 -14.61 17.92 6.79
C LYS A 13 -15.09 19.35 7.06
N ILE A 14 -16.16 19.52 7.85
CA ILE A 14 -16.68 20.85 8.21
C ILE A 14 -16.34 21.14 9.67
N VAL A 15 -15.63 22.24 9.92
CA VAL A 15 -15.36 22.78 11.27
C VAL A 15 -16.36 23.89 11.54
N GLY A 16 -17.28 23.69 12.50
CA GLY A 16 -18.37 24.61 12.85
C GLY A 16 -19.71 23.88 13.04
N GLU A 17 -20.77 24.63 13.38
CA GLU A 17 -22.13 24.09 13.47
C GLU A 17 -22.82 24.19 12.11
N VAL A 18 -23.12 23.04 11.51
CA VAL A 18 -23.85 22.95 10.23
C VAL A 18 -25.32 22.70 10.55
N THR A 19 -26.06 23.78 10.75
CA THR A 19 -27.52 23.68 10.81
C THR A 19 -28.05 23.49 9.41
N ILE A 20 -28.43 22.26 9.10
CA ILE A 20 -29.12 21.94 7.86
C ILE A 20 -30.58 22.40 8.00
N SER A 21 -30.84 23.70 7.79
CA SER A 21 -32.22 24.25 7.71
C SER A 21 -32.90 23.67 6.48
N ARG A 22 -34.07 23.03 6.68
CA ARG A 22 -34.87 22.37 5.63
C ARG A 22 -35.45 23.31 4.57
N ASP A 23 -35.25 24.61 4.73
CA ASP A 23 -35.96 25.61 3.94
C ASP A 23 -35.34 25.80 2.55
N ASN A 24 -34.11 25.30 2.32
CA ASN A 24 -33.29 25.66 1.16
C ASN A 24 -32.61 24.48 0.43
N TRP A 25 -32.91 23.21 0.71
CA TRP A 25 -32.34 22.06 -0.02
C TRP A 25 -33.44 21.11 -0.50
N LYS A 26 -33.28 20.64 -1.74
CA LYS A 26 -34.23 19.72 -2.37
C LYS A 26 -33.96 18.32 -1.82
N GLU A 27 -34.91 17.84 -1.04
CA GLU A 27 -34.92 16.45 -0.59
C GLU A 27 -35.06 15.54 -1.83
N HIS A 28 -34.13 14.60 -1.97
CA HIS A 28 -34.20 13.57 -3.00
C HIS A 28 -34.95 12.37 -2.40
N PRO A 29 -35.90 11.75 -3.11
CA PRO A 29 -36.60 10.57 -2.59
C PRO A 29 -35.66 9.36 -2.43
N TYR A 30 -34.45 9.45 -2.98
CA TYR A 30 -33.38 8.47 -2.85
C TYR A 30 -32.03 9.16 -2.96
N THR A 31 -31.01 8.54 -2.37
CA THR A 31 -29.62 9.01 -2.42
C THR A 31 -28.90 8.47 -3.65
N PHE A 32 -27.87 9.19 -4.11
CA PHE A 32 -27.02 8.79 -5.24
C PHE A 32 -25.83 7.92 -4.81
N ALA A 33 -25.34 7.09 -5.73
CA ALA A 33 -24.25 6.14 -5.51
C ALA A 33 -22.87 6.81 -5.50
N TYR A 34 -21.92 6.28 -4.70
CA TYR A 34 -20.67 6.98 -4.44
C TYR A 34 -19.49 6.13 -3.89
N HIS A 35 -18.24 6.29 -4.37
CA HIS A 35 -16.96 5.71 -3.87
C HIS A 35 -15.87 6.73 -3.43
N ASP A 36 -15.88 7.27 -2.22
CA ASP A 36 -14.77 8.14 -1.74
C ASP A 36 -13.61 7.30 -1.20
N GLY A 37 -12.36 7.73 -1.44
CA GLY A 37 -11.16 7.03 -0.96
C GLY A 37 -9.93 7.92 -0.88
N SER A 38 -9.16 7.77 0.20
CA SER A 38 -7.83 8.38 0.34
C SER A 38 -6.81 7.77 -0.63
N TYR A 39 -7.04 6.52 -1.05
CA TYR A 39 -6.18 5.74 -1.95
C TYR A 39 -6.92 5.37 -3.24
N GLY A 40 -6.22 4.76 -4.19
CA GLY A 40 -6.87 4.14 -5.34
C GLY A 40 -7.85 3.05 -4.89
N LEU A 41 -9.13 3.13 -5.30
CA LEU A 41 -10.16 2.15 -4.91
C LEU A 41 -10.31 1.01 -5.91
N MET A 42 -10.70 1.32 -7.14
CA MET A 42 -10.91 0.34 -8.21
C MET A 42 -10.85 1.02 -9.59
N ASN A 43 -10.33 0.35 -10.61
CA ASN A 43 -10.38 0.81 -12.00
C ASN A 43 -11.41 0.07 -12.86
N GLU A 44 -11.55 0.48 -14.12
CA GLU A 44 -12.55 -0.07 -15.06
C GLU A 44 -12.32 -1.55 -15.42
N PHE A 45 -11.12 -2.09 -15.18
CA PHE A 45 -10.77 -3.49 -15.40
C PHE A 45 -11.08 -4.37 -14.17
N GLY A 46 -11.65 -3.79 -13.11
CA GLY A 46 -11.94 -4.49 -11.87
C GLY A 46 -10.70 -4.71 -11.00
N VAL A 47 -9.59 -4.02 -11.28
CA VAL A 47 -8.44 -4.01 -10.37
C VAL A 47 -8.81 -3.15 -9.17
N ALA A 48 -8.83 -3.73 -7.97
CA ALA A 48 -9.22 -3.05 -6.73
C ALA A 48 -8.14 -3.17 -5.65
N ILE A 49 -8.04 -2.15 -4.81
CA ILE A 49 -7.02 -2.06 -3.75
C ILE A 49 -7.69 -1.80 -2.40
N GLY A 50 -7.32 -2.58 -1.40
CA GLY A 50 -7.50 -2.28 0.02
C GLY A 50 -6.14 -2.07 0.67
N GLU A 51 -6.06 -1.17 1.64
CA GLU A 51 -4.82 -0.74 2.28
C GLU A 51 -4.88 -0.99 3.80
N SER A 52 -3.71 -1.20 4.41
CA SER A 52 -3.54 -1.30 5.86
C SER A 52 -2.12 -0.88 6.25
N THR A 53 -2.02 0.25 6.94
CA THR A 53 -0.74 0.75 7.44
C THR A 53 -0.12 -0.19 8.47
N CYS A 54 1.17 -0.46 8.32
CA CYS A 54 1.94 -1.37 9.13
C CYS A 54 3.20 -0.68 9.67
N ALA A 55 3.58 -1.04 10.89
CA ALA A 55 4.89 -0.64 11.40
C ALA A 55 6.02 -1.27 10.55
N SER A 56 7.13 -0.58 10.45
CA SER A 56 8.34 -1.05 9.80
C SER A 56 9.58 -0.69 10.60
N LYS A 57 10.60 -1.57 10.57
CA LYS A 57 11.92 -1.33 11.17
C LYS A 57 12.76 -0.29 10.41
N LEU A 58 12.31 0.14 9.25
CA LEU A 58 12.96 1.16 8.42
C LEU A 58 12.01 2.32 8.15
N ALA A 59 12.57 3.51 8.02
CA ALA A 59 11.87 4.74 7.66
C ALA A 59 12.74 5.55 6.72
N SER A 60 12.11 6.31 5.83
CA SER A 60 12.79 7.20 4.88
C SER A 60 12.21 8.59 4.97
N GLN A 61 13.07 9.60 4.98
CA GLN A 61 12.63 10.99 4.94
C GLN A 61 12.12 11.35 3.53
N PRO A 62 10.96 12.02 3.43
CA PRO A 62 10.38 12.42 2.16
C PRO A 62 11.09 13.64 1.55
N ILE A 63 10.94 13.83 0.23
CA ILE A 63 11.58 14.95 -0.48
C ILE A 63 11.11 16.33 -0.04
N PHE A 64 9.88 16.47 0.47
CA PHE A 64 9.34 17.75 0.94
C PHE A 64 9.95 18.18 2.28
N ASP A 65 10.66 17.27 2.94
CA ASP A 65 11.41 17.50 4.16
C ASP A 65 12.89 17.16 3.97
N ASN A 66 13.49 17.60 2.86
CA ASN A 66 14.92 17.43 2.55
C ASN A 66 15.44 15.98 2.48
N GLY A 67 14.54 15.00 2.37
CA GLY A 67 14.87 13.60 2.14
C GLY A 67 15.01 13.23 0.65
N LYS A 68 14.88 11.95 0.34
CA LYS A 68 15.00 11.40 -1.03
C LYS A 68 13.79 10.61 -1.50
N ALA A 69 12.91 10.19 -0.59
CA ALA A 69 11.76 9.38 -0.93
C ALA A 69 10.64 10.24 -1.54
N LEU A 70 10.23 9.90 -2.76
CA LEU A 70 9.25 10.69 -3.50
C LEU A 70 7.81 10.25 -3.26
N LEU A 71 7.55 8.95 -3.12
CA LEU A 71 6.21 8.39 -3.24
C LEU A 71 5.69 7.90 -1.89
N GLU A 72 4.42 8.20 -1.61
CA GLU A 72 3.62 7.55 -0.57
C GLU A 72 2.62 6.58 -1.23
N VAL A 73 1.95 5.77 -0.41
CA VAL A 73 1.08 4.69 -0.89
C VAL A 73 -0.12 5.21 -1.67
N SER A 74 -0.63 6.41 -1.38
CA SER A 74 -1.70 7.03 -2.17
C SER A 74 -1.26 7.37 -3.60
N GLU A 75 -0.06 7.88 -3.83
CA GLU A 75 0.44 8.07 -5.20
C GLU A 75 0.66 6.73 -5.91
N LEU A 76 1.26 5.76 -5.23
CA LEU A 76 1.52 4.43 -5.80
C LEU A 76 0.24 3.74 -6.25
N THR A 77 -0.79 3.73 -5.40
CA THR A 77 -2.08 3.07 -5.70
C THR A 77 -2.82 3.78 -6.83
N ARG A 78 -2.82 5.12 -6.88
CA ARG A 78 -3.43 5.89 -7.96
C ARG A 78 -2.76 5.60 -9.30
N ILE A 79 -1.43 5.71 -9.37
CA ILE A 79 -0.66 5.43 -10.59
C ILE A 79 -0.86 3.96 -11.02
N ALA A 80 -0.89 3.02 -10.07
CA ALA A 80 -1.11 1.61 -10.39
C ALA A 80 -2.47 1.37 -11.06
N LEU A 81 -3.54 1.98 -10.55
CA LEU A 81 -4.88 1.83 -11.11
C LEU A 81 -5.06 2.56 -12.44
N GLU A 82 -4.33 3.65 -12.68
CA GLU A 82 -4.29 4.34 -13.98
C GLU A 82 -3.61 3.53 -15.09
N HIS A 83 -2.71 2.62 -14.73
CA HIS A 83 -1.78 1.98 -15.68
C HIS A 83 -1.79 0.45 -15.70
N SER A 84 -2.71 -0.21 -14.99
CA SER A 84 -2.75 -1.68 -14.88
C SER A 84 -4.12 -2.25 -15.24
N THR A 85 -4.12 -3.42 -15.88
CA THR A 85 -5.35 -4.16 -16.21
C THR A 85 -5.53 -5.42 -15.37
N THR A 86 -4.50 -5.78 -14.59
CA THR A 86 -4.49 -6.92 -13.66
C THR A 86 -3.86 -6.54 -12.32
N ALA A 87 -4.22 -7.26 -11.26
CA ALA A 87 -3.65 -7.11 -9.92
C ALA A 87 -2.14 -7.34 -9.92
N ARG A 88 -1.68 -8.32 -10.70
CA ARG A 88 -0.26 -8.66 -10.85
C ARG A 88 0.55 -7.54 -11.51
N GLU A 89 -0.02 -6.85 -12.49
CA GLU A 89 0.59 -5.66 -13.10
C GLU A 89 0.68 -4.53 -12.08
N ALA A 90 -0.41 -4.27 -11.35
CA ALA A 90 -0.47 -3.22 -10.35
C ALA A 90 0.59 -3.40 -9.24
N VAL A 91 0.70 -4.59 -8.64
CA VAL A 91 1.73 -4.84 -7.60
C VAL A 91 3.16 -4.68 -8.12
N ARG A 92 3.43 -5.08 -9.38
CA ARG A 92 4.74 -4.89 -10.00
C ARG A 92 5.03 -3.43 -10.25
N LEU A 93 4.05 -2.68 -10.76
CA LEU A 93 4.21 -1.27 -11.06
C LEU A 93 4.47 -0.47 -9.78
N MET A 94 3.68 -0.69 -8.73
CA MET A 94 3.91 -0.04 -7.42
C MET A 94 5.32 -0.33 -6.90
N GLY A 95 5.73 -1.60 -6.89
CA GLY A 95 7.06 -1.99 -6.46
C GLY A 95 8.20 -1.35 -7.27
N LEU A 96 8.08 -1.33 -8.60
CA LEU A 96 9.09 -0.73 -9.48
C LEU A 96 9.21 0.79 -9.30
N LEU A 97 8.08 1.48 -9.14
CA LEU A 97 8.06 2.92 -8.89
C LEU A 97 8.69 3.27 -7.55
N ALA A 98 8.30 2.55 -6.50
CA ALA A 98 8.86 2.75 -5.17
C ALA A 98 10.37 2.47 -5.11
N GLN A 99 10.85 1.42 -5.78
CA GLN A 99 12.29 1.16 -5.88
C GLN A 99 13.05 2.26 -6.62
N LYS A 100 12.44 2.84 -7.65
CA LYS A 100 13.08 3.83 -8.51
C LYS A 100 13.09 5.23 -7.91
N TYR A 101 12.02 5.60 -7.21
CA TYR A 101 11.77 6.97 -6.76
C TYR A 101 11.77 7.12 -5.23
N GLY A 102 11.89 6.02 -4.50
CA GLY A 102 11.86 5.99 -3.04
C GLY A 102 10.45 6.05 -2.47
N TYR A 103 10.32 5.52 -1.26
CA TYR A 103 9.06 5.36 -0.54
C TYR A 103 9.23 5.73 0.93
N TYR A 104 8.26 6.45 1.52
CA TYR A 104 8.39 6.97 2.89
C TYR A 104 7.30 6.55 3.90
N GLY A 105 6.28 5.79 3.51
CA GLY A 105 5.15 5.45 4.39
C GLY A 105 3.91 6.32 4.17
N SER A 106 2.87 6.13 4.99
CA SER A 106 1.63 6.92 4.96
C SER A 106 1.77 8.28 5.64
N GLU A 107 2.59 8.36 6.69
CA GLU A 107 2.80 9.58 7.48
C GLU A 107 4.29 9.79 7.80
N TRP A 108 4.69 11.07 7.86
CA TRP A 108 6.04 11.49 8.25
C TRP A 108 5.97 12.47 9.42
N TYR A 109 6.64 12.12 10.52
CA TYR A 109 6.72 12.96 11.71
C TYR A 109 8.17 13.46 11.88
N ASP A 110 8.44 14.69 11.43
CA ASP A 110 9.76 15.30 11.57
C ASP A 110 10.21 15.30 13.04
N GLY A 111 11.39 14.73 13.28
CA GLY A 111 11.99 14.56 14.60
C GLY A 111 11.40 13.45 15.48
N ASP A 112 10.37 12.73 15.03
CA ASP A 112 9.74 11.62 15.75
C ASP A 112 9.80 10.33 14.94
N MET A 113 10.96 9.67 15.04
CA MET A 113 11.23 8.42 14.34
C MET A 113 10.36 7.25 14.86
N GLU A 114 9.98 7.27 16.14
CA GLU A 114 9.15 6.20 16.71
C GLU A 114 7.77 6.21 16.06
N SER A 115 7.11 7.37 16.00
CA SER A 115 5.83 7.53 15.32
C SER A 115 5.95 7.30 13.81
N THR A 116 7.03 7.79 13.18
CA THR A 116 7.27 7.57 11.74
C THR A 116 7.37 6.09 11.41
N MET A 117 8.08 5.31 12.22
CA MET A 117 8.24 3.88 12.00
C MET A 117 6.94 3.08 12.19
N GLN A 118 5.96 3.60 12.93
CA GLN A 118 4.63 2.97 13.03
C GLN A 118 3.81 3.12 11.75
N GLU A 119 4.12 4.11 10.93
CA GLU A 119 3.37 4.49 9.73
C GLU A 119 4.20 4.30 8.43
N SER A 120 5.42 3.75 8.54
CA SER A 120 6.37 3.71 7.43
C SER A 120 6.19 2.53 6.48
N GLY A 121 5.45 1.49 6.87
CA GLY A 121 5.21 0.29 6.08
C GLY A 121 3.74 0.15 5.64
N GLU A 122 3.49 -0.54 4.54
CA GLU A 122 2.15 -0.70 4.01
C GLU A 122 1.86 -2.11 3.52
N ALA A 123 0.67 -2.60 3.82
CA ALA A 123 0.18 -3.89 3.38
C ALA A 123 -1.11 -3.72 2.58
N LEU A 124 -1.02 -3.96 1.27
CA LEU A 124 -2.11 -3.81 0.32
C LEU A 124 -2.69 -5.17 -0.08
N ILE A 125 -4.01 -5.25 -0.17
CA ILE A 125 -4.70 -6.31 -0.90
C ILE A 125 -5.03 -5.75 -2.28
N VAL A 126 -4.45 -6.34 -3.32
CA VAL A 126 -4.68 -5.97 -4.71
C VAL A 126 -5.38 -7.12 -5.40
N SER A 127 -6.58 -6.89 -5.93
CA SER A 127 -7.41 -7.92 -6.54
C SER A 127 -7.82 -7.54 -7.95
N ASP A 128 -8.09 -8.55 -8.78
CA ASP A 128 -8.77 -8.43 -10.06
C ASP A 128 -9.79 -9.60 -10.19
N PRO A 129 -10.54 -9.73 -11.29
CA PRO A 129 -11.51 -10.82 -11.44
C PRO A 129 -10.94 -12.26 -11.40
N LEU A 130 -9.62 -12.44 -11.45
CA LEU A 130 -8.93 -13.73 -11.57
C LEU A 130 -7.97 -14.03 -10.40
N GLU A 131 -7.30 -13.02 -9.84
CA GLU A 131 -6.28 -13.18 -8.81
C GLU A 131 -6.41 -12.15 -7.68
N VAL A 132 -5.98 -12.54 -6.48
CA VAL A 132 -5.76 -11.65 -5.34
C VAL A 132 -4.30 -11.73 -4.91
N TRP A 133 -3.71 -10.58 -4.64
CA TRP A 133 -2.33 -10.40 -4.22
C TRP A 133 -2.28 -9.65 -2.90
N ILE A 134 -1.46 -10.13 -1.98
CA ILE A 134 -1.00 -9.39 -0.80
C ILE A 134 0.30 -8.72 -1.21
N PHE A 135 0.42 -7.41 -1.05
CA PHE A 135 1.62 -6.63 -1.36
C PHE A 135 2.07 -5.91 -0.10
N HIS A 136 3.27 -6.20 0.37
CA HIS A 136 3.91 -5.45 1.43
C HIS A 136 5.01 -4.57 0.87
N ILE A 137 5.13 -3.38 1.42
CA ILE A 137 6.18 -2.44 1.09
C ILE A 137 6.68 -1.74 2.35
N VAL A 138 7.99 -1.53 2.39
CA VAL A 138 8.68 -0.74 3.42
C VAL A 138 9.75 0.13 2.76
N PRO A 139 10.22 1.18 3.43
CA PRO A 139 11.33 1.98 2.94
C PRO A 139 12.63 1.18 2.95
N ASP A 140 13.60 1.57 2.13
CA ASP A 140 14.95 1.04 2.24
C ASP A 140 15.84 1.92 3.14
N ASP A 141 17.01 1.42 3.54
CA ASP A 141 17.96 2.14 4.40
C ASP A 141 18.69 3.30 3.69
N THR A 142 18.60 3.43 2.37
CA THR A 142 19.25 4.55 1.65
C THR A 142 18.42 5.82 1.61
N GLY A 143 17.13 5.73 1.96
CA GLY A 143 16.16 6.81 1.86
C GLY A 143 15.63 7.03 0.44
N ALA A 144 16.14 6.31 -0.56
CA ALA A 144 15.94 6.60 -1.98
C ALA A 144 15.31 5.45 -2.77
N SER A 145 15.02 4.34 -2.10
CA SER A 145 14.40 3.15 -2.69
C SER A 145 13.34 2.59 -1.74
N ALA A 146 12.91 1.36 -2.02
CA ALA A 146 11.96 0.63 -1.20
C ALA A 146 12.33 -0.86 -1.21
N VAL A 147 11.81 -1.60 -0.23
CA VAL A 147 11.79 -3.06 -0.22
C VAL A 147 10.35 -3.52 -0.25
N TRP A 148 10.02 -4.47 -1.12
CA TRP A 148 8.65 -4.95 -1.24
C TRP A 148 8.59 -6.45 -1.55
N ILE A 149 7.49 -7.08 -1.16
CA ILE A 149 7.15 -8.46 -1.51
C ILE A 149 5.65 -8.54 -1.81
N ALA A 150 5.28 -9.32 -2.81
CA ALA A 150 3.91 -9.64 -3.11
C ALA A 150 3.71 -11.15 -3.19
N GLN A 151 2.62 -11.64 -2.62
CA GLN A 151 2.22 -13.04 -2.66
C GLN A 151 0.78 -13.18 -3.16
N ARG A 152 0.56 -14.06 -4.14
CA ARG A 152 -0.77 -14.45 -4.61
C ARG A 152 -1.47 -15.27 -3.54
N LEU A 153 -2.69 -14.90 -3.19
CA LEU A 153 -3.56 -15.72 -2.38
C LEU A 153 -4.09 -16.88 -3.23
N PRO A 154 -3.97 -18.14 -2.80
CA PRO A 154 -4.59 -19.25 -3.54
C PRO A 154 -6.11 -19.10 -3.60
N ASP A 155 -6.71 -19.63 -4.68
CA ASP A 155 -8.12 -19.41 -5.05
C ASP A 155 -9.13 -19.85 -3.96
N ASP A 156 -8.73 -20.79 -3.10
CA ASP A 156 -9.53 -21.38 -2.02
C ASP A 156 -9.16 -20.85 -0.62
N HIS A 157 -8.38 -19.77 -0.54
CA HIS A 157 -7.92 -19.19 0.72
C HIS A 157 -8.55 -17.83 1.00
N ILE A 158 -8.58 -17.46 2.28
CA ILE A 158 -8.90 -16.13 2.77
C ILE A 158 -7.75 -15.59 3.61
N THR A 159 -7.62 -14.27 3.69
CA THR A 159 -6.64 -13.59 4.54
C THR A 159 -7.25 -12.35 5.18
N THR A 160 -6.63 -11.88 6.25
CA THR A 160 -6.96 -10.63 6.94
C THR A 160 -5.66 -9.93 7.30
N ILE A 161 -5.62 -8.61 7.12
CA ILE A 161 -4.47 -7.78 7.46
C ILE A 161 -4.98 -6.74 8.47
N THR A 162 -4.35 -6.68 9.63
CA THR A 162 -4.75 -5.82 10.75
C THR A 162 -3.54 -5.05 11.26
N ASN A 163 -3.09 -4.07 10.47
CA ASN A 163 -1.92 -3.25 10.78
C ASN A 163 -0.67 -4.07 11.09
N GLY A 164 -0.48 -5.18 10.38
CA GLY A 164 0.66 -6.06 10.56
C GLY A 164 0.88 -6.96 9.35
N PHE A 165 2.13 -7.08 8.94
CA PHE A 165 2.53 -7.89 7.80
C PHE A 165 2.21 -9.38 8.01
N VAL A 166 1.62 -10.02 6.99
CA VAL A 166 1.23 -11.44 7.02
C VAL A 166 2.11 -12.38 6.18
N ILE A 167 2.70 -11.90 5.09
CA ILE A 167 3.75 -12.62 4.33
C ILE A 167 4.94 -12.88 5.24
N ARG A 168 5.21 -14.17 5.46
CA ARG A 168 6.33 -14.66 6.28
C ARG A 168 7.53 -14.93 5.38
N LYS A 169 7.73 -16.18 4.99
CA LYS A 169 8.90 -16.66 4.24
C LYS A 169 9.07 -15.97 2.88
N VAL A 170 10.24 -15.38 2.68
CA VAL A 170 10.74 -14.92 1.37
C VAL A 170 11.45 -16.07 0.67
N PRO A 171 10.96 -16.58 -0.47
CA PRO A 171 11.64 -17.63 -1.20
C PRO A 171 12.96 -17.10 -1.78
N GLY A 172 13.99 -17.95 -1.90
CA GLY A 172 15.30 -17.53 -2.41
C GLY A 172 15.32 -17.08 -3.88
N LYS A 173 14.23 -17.32 -4.61
CA LYS A 173 13.98 -16.77 -5.95
C LYS A 173 12.49 -16.45 -6.11
N PRO A 174 12.13 -15.45 -6.93
CA PRO A 174 10.73 -15.22 -7.27
C PRO A 174 10.09 -16.45 -7.91
N THR A 175 8.80 -16.61 -7.68
CA THR A 175 7.97 -17.69 -8.21
C THR A 175 6.76 -17.11 -8.95
N LYS A 176 5.90 -17.96 -9.50
CA LYS A 176 4.64 -17.52 -10.10
C LYS A 176 3.69 -16.87 -9.09
N ASP A 177 3.80 -17.23 -7.81
CA ASP A 177 2.89 -16.78 -6.75
C ASP A 177 3.58 -15.86 -5.74
N VAL A 178 4.89 -15.60 -5.88
CA VAL A 178 5.64 -14.71 -4.99
C VAL A 178 6.65 -13.91 -5.81
N ILE A 179 6.54 -12.59 -5.79
CA ILE A 179 7.45 -11.66 -6.45
C ILE A 179 7.91 -10.61 -5.43
N TYR A 180 9.12 -10.10 -5.55
CA TYR A 180 9.68 -9.17 -4.57
C TYR A 180 10.81 -8.33 -5.18
N SER A 181 11.21 -7.28 -4.47
CA SER A 181 12.33 -6.42 -4.86
C SER A 181 13.66 -7.16 -4.85
N ASP A 182 14.48 -6.96 -5.87
CA ASP A 182 15.82 -7.57 -5.99
C ASP A 182 16.76 -7.24 -4.81
N ASN A 183 16.53 -6.11 -4.14
CA ASN A 183 17.30 -5.65 -2.99
C ASN A 183 16.89 -6.29 -1.64
N ILE A 184 15.83 -7.10 -1.56
CA ILE A 184 15.25 -7.59 -0.30
C ILE A 184 16.27 -8.31 0.61
N PHE A 185 17.09 -9.21 0.09
CA PHE A 185 18.09 -9.90 0.91
C PHE A 185 19.28 -9.01 1.26
N ALA A 186 19.67 -8.12 0.34
CA ALA A 186 20.81 -7.23 0.52
C ALA A 186 20.54 -6.15 1.58
N VAL A 187 19.35 -5.56 1.56
CA VAL A 187 18.88 -4.61 2.57
C VAL A 187 18.80 -5.30 3.93
N ALA A 188 18.13 -6.45 4.01
CA ALA A 188 17.94 -7.13 5.29
C ALA A 188 19.26 -7.50 5.98
N ASN A 189 20.25 -7.96 5.20
CA ASN A 189 21.58 -8.30 5.71
C ASN A 189 22.37 -7.05 6.14
N ARG A 190 22.42 -6.01 5.30
CA ARG A 190 23.24 -4.82 5.58
C ARG A 190 22.72 -3.97 6.75
N THR A 191 21.41 -3.97 6.99
CA THR A 191 20.81 -3.29 8.14
C THR A 191 20.87 -4.13 9.43
N GLY A 192 21.26 -5.40 9.33
CA GLY A 192 21.34 -6.32 10.45
C GLY A 192 19.98 -6.81 10.97
N ILE A 193 18.88 -6.52 10.26
CA ILE A 193 17.55 -7.01 10.64
C ILE A 193 17.38 -8.51 10.35
N TRP A 194 18.24 -9.09 9.51
CA TRP A 194 18.31 -10.52 9.23
C TRP A 194 19.76 -10.97 9.08
N ASP A 195 20.10 -12.09 9.70
CA ASP A 195 21.43 -12.70 9.61
C ASP A 195 21.32 -14.14 9.08
N PRO A 196 21.80 -14.43 7.85
CA PRO A 196 21.74 -15.77 7.27
C PRO A 196 22.58 -16.82 8.02
N SER A 197 23.47 -16.42 8.93
CA SER A 197 24.25 -17.35 9.74
C SER A 197 23.48 -17.91 10.95
N THR A 198 22.45 -17.17 11.40
CA THR A 198 21.64 -17.52 12.58
C THR A 198 20.17 -17.81 12.22
N ASP A 199 19.66 -17.23 11.14
CA ASP A 199 18.32 -17.47 10.63
C ASP A 199 18.35 -18.34 9.36
N THR A 200 17.54 -19.41 9.36
CA THR A 200 17.45 -20.34 8.23
C THR A 200 16.75 -19.76 7.00
N GLU A 201 15.92 -18.72 7.19
CA GLU A 201 15.17 -18.05 6.13
C GLU A 201 14.85 -16.60 6.49
N LEU A 202 14.72 -15.76 5.46
CA LEU A 202 14.21 -14.41 5.62
C LEU A 202 12.68 -14.47 5.73
N ASP A 203 12.15 -13.97 6.84
CA ASP A 203 10.72 -13.78 7.11
C ASP A 203 10.38 -12.27 7.05
N PHE A 204 9.60 -11.84 6.06
CA PHE A 204 9.35 -10.41 5.83
C PHE A 204 8.69 -9.75 7.04
N ALA A 205 7.60 -10.33 7.55
CA ALA A 205 6.90 -9.79 8.71
C ALA A 205 7.78 -9.74 9.97
N LYS A 206 8.61 -10.76 10.22
CA LYS A 206 9.52 -10.76 11.39
C LYS A 206 10.63 -9.71 11.26
N HIS A 207 11.24 -9.61 10.08
CA HIS A 207 12.50 -8.87 9.94
C HIS A 207 12.26 -7.42 9.53
N TYR A 208 11.31 -7.14 8.62
CA TYR A 208 10.98 -5.79 8.16
C TYR A 208 9.88 -5.10 8.96
N GLY A 209 8.90 -5.86 9.46
CA GLY A 209 7.86 -5.35 10.38
C GLY A 209 8.33 -5.18 11.80
#